data_AF-A0A821C8S9-F1
#
_entry.id   AF-A0A821C8S9-F1
#
_cell.length_a   1.000
_cell.length_b   1.000
_cell.length_c   1.000
_cell.angle_alpha   90.00
_cell.angle_beta   90.00
_cell.angle_gamma   90.00
#
_symmetry.space_group_name_H-M   'P 1'
#
loop_
_entity.id
_entity.type
_entity.pdbx_description
1 polymer ?
#
loop_
_entity_poly.entity_id
_entity_poly.type
_entity_poly.pdbx_seq_one_letter_code
_entity_poly.pdbx_strand_id
1 'polypeptide(L)'
;MTLVTTENYPTAIKSVPIKIVKRKFIPDCFALVVRYVPCELDLEFVKEEIKRTIASADNRKQIDYTYERKSNDFPFTVTDLTECNTARELGRISIGNHWLSITPFLSGNRMTYYTRCWIIGHLREQCKNNVQRCRVCLQEIKQKEEHVCNNVPKCAQCDGEHYSLNCQCHIIQ
;
A
#
# COMPACT_ATOMS: atom_id res chain seq x y z
N MET A 1 -24.41 -19.19 17.66
CA MET A 1 -22.97 -18.95 17.87
C MET A 1 -22.68 -17.54 17.37
N THR A 2 -22.59 -16.57 18.26
CA THR A 2 -22.35 -15.17 17.87
C THR A 2 -20.85 -15.01 17.64
N LEU A 3 -20.44 -14.82 16.39
CA LEU A 3 -19.05 -14.51 16.07
C LEU A 3 -18.67 -13.21 16.77
N VAL A 4 -17.54 -13.23 17.49
CA VAL A 4 -17.02 -12.04 18.17
C VAL A 4 -16.67 -11.00 17.11
N THR A 5 -17.49 -9.96 17.00
CA THR A 5 -17.22 -8.79 16.16
C THR A 5 -16.33 -7.82 16.93
N THR A 6 -15.66 -6.90 16.21
CA THR A 6 -14.83 -5.84 16.81
C THR A 6 -15.56 -4.96 17.81
N GLU A 7 -16.90 -4.91 17.74
CA GLU A 7 -17.75 -4.15 18.65
C GLU A 7 -18.08 -4.91 19.96
N ASN A 8 -17.90 -6.24 19.97
CA ASN A 8 -18.28 -7.13 21.07
C ASN A 8 -17.07 -7.89 21.66
N TYR A 9 -15.86 -7.36 21.51
CA TYR A 9 -14.65 -8.01 22.02
C TYR A 9 -14.50 -7.76 23.54
N PRO A 10 -14.21 -8.79 24.36
CA PRO A 10 -14.04 -8.63 25.79
C PRO A 10 -12.85 -7.70 26.11
N THR A 11 -13.10 -6.69 26.94
CA THR A 11 -12.12 -5.67 27.34
C THR A 11 -11.28 -6.08 28.56
N ALA A 12 -11.61 -7.21 29.19
CA ALA A 12 -10.85 -7.80 30.29
C ALA A 12 -10.99 -9.33 30.32
N ILE A 13 -9.93 -10.02 30.73
CA ILE A 13 -9.97 -11.43 31.19
C ILE A 13 -9.46 -11.43 32.62
N LYS A 14 -10.25 -11.95 33.57
CA LYS A 14 -9.88 -12.07 34.99
C LYS A 14 -9.32 -10.75 35.57
N SER A 15 -9.99 -9.64 35.31
CA SER A 15 -9.62 -8.30 35.80
C SER A 15 -8.30 -7.73 35.24
N VAL A 16 -7.68 -8.39 34.26
CA VAL A 16 -6.56 -7.83 33.51
C VAL A 16 -7.11 -7.04 32.31
N PRO A 17 -6.85 -5.72 32.22
CA PRO A 17 -7.31 -4.91 31.09
C PRO A 17 -6.60 -5.34 29.81
N ILE A 18 -7.39 -5.64 28.76
CA ILE A 18 -6.86 -5.99 27.45
C ILE A 18 -6.72 -4.71 26.63
N LYS A 19 -5.48 -4.32 26.31
CA LYS A 19 -5.21 -3.24 25.37
C LYS A 19 -5.21 -3.78 23.95
N ILE A 20 -6.31 -3.58 23.23
CA ILE A 20 -6.38 -3.89 21.80
C ILE A 20 -5.58 -2.83 21.04
N VAL A 21 -4.36 -3.16 20.66
CA VAL A 21 -3.59 -2.33 19.71
C VAL A 21 -4.15 -2.62 18.32
N LYS A 22 -5.05 -1.77 17.84
CA LYS A 22 -5.40 -1.76 16.41
C LYS A 22 -4.12 -1.49 15.64
N ARG A 23 -3.61 -2.46 14.89
CA ARG A 23 -2.55 -2.18 13.91
C ARG A 23 -3.10 -1.07 13.02
N LYS A 24 -2.41 0.06 12.94
CA LYS A 24 -2.73 1.08 11.96
C LYS A 24 -2.53 0.41 10.60
N PHE A 25 -3.62 0.00 9.96
CA PHE A 25 -3.57 -0.53 8.62
C PHE A 25 -3.30 0.66 7.70
N ILE A 26 -2.03 0.90 7.43
CA ILE A 26 -1.61 1.85 6.40
C ILE A 26 -1.61 1.07 5.09
N PRO A 27 -2.46 1.42 4.10
CA PRO A 27 -2.49 0.75 2.81
C PRO A 27 -1.11 0.67 2.15
N ASP A 28 -0.85 -0.39 1.39
CA ASP A 28 0.45 -0.65 0.74
C ASP A 28 0.93 0.51 -0.14
N CYS A 29 0.00 1.29 -0.69
CA CYS A 29 0.30 2.47 -1.51
C CYS A 29 0.98 3.62 -0.75
N PHE A 30 1.00 3.58 0.58
CA PHE A 30 1.71 4.53 1.44
C PHE A 30 2.96 3.95 2.08
N ALA A 31 3.29 2.69 1.78
CA ALA A 31 4.54 2.11 2.23
C ALA A 31 5.70 2.65 1.40
N LEU A 32 6.85 2.77 2.04
CA LEU A 32 8.14 2.94 1.39
C LEU A 32 8.86 1.60 1.37
N VAL A 33 9.89 1.49 0.55
CA VAL A 33 10.72 0.30 0.48
C VAL A 33 12.18 0.70 0.36
N VAL A 34 13.01 0.13 1.23
CA VAL A 34 14.46 0.14 1.05
C VAL A 34 14.82 -0.96 0.06
N ARG A 35 15.44 -0.58 -1.04
CA ARG A 35 15.81 -1.49 -2.13
C ARG A 35 17.24 -1.98 -1.99
N TYR A 36 17.48 -3.19 -2.49
CA TYR A 36 18.83 -3.75 -2.66
C TYR A 36 19.63 -3.92 -1.36
N VAL A 37 18.94 -4.21 -0.25
CA VAL A 37 19.60 -4.50 1.03
C VAL A 37 20.33 -5.85 0.89
N PRO A 38 21.64 -5.94 1.17
CA PRO A 38 22.39 -7.20 1.09
C PRO A 38 21.76 -8.30 1.94
N CYS A 39 21.67 -9.53 1.42
CA CYS A 39 21.11 -10.67 2.15
C CYS A 39 21.89 -11.05 3.42
N GLU A 40 23.14 -10.60 3.53
CA GLU A 40 24.03 -10.82 4.67
C GLU A 40 23.62 -9.99 5.90
N LEU A 41 22.84 -8.92 5.70
CA LEU A 41 22.38 -8.08 6.80
C LEU A 41 21.17 -8.71 7.50
N ASP A 42 21.24 -8.74 8.83
CA ASP A 42 20.16 -9.25 9.67
C ASP A 42 18.89 -8.37 9.57
N LEU A 43 17.72 -9.01 9.58
CA LEU A 43 16.42 -8.35 9.46
C LEU A 43 16.17 -7.36 10.62
N GLU A 44 16.52 -7.72 11.86
CA GLU A 44 16.32 -6.83 13.01
C GLU A 44 17.29 -5.64 12.94
N PHE A 45 18.55 -5.88 12.54
CA PHE A 45 19.50 -4.80 12.29
C PHE A 45 18.98 -3.79 11.24
N VAL A 46 18.46 -4.28 10.11
CA VAL A 46 17.88 -3.42 9.06
C VAL A 46 16.69 -2.62 9.59
N LYS A 47 15.83 -3.23 10.41
CA LYS A 47 14.69 -2.54 11.04
C LYS A 47 15.14 -1.42 11.98
N GLU A 48 16.16 -1.68 12.81
CA GLU A 48 16.70 -0.70 13.74
C GLU A 48 17.33 0.49 13.01
N GLU A 49 18.10 0.24 11.94
CA GLU A 49 18.70 1.31 11.13
C GLU A 49 17.64 2.19 10.44
N ILE A 50 16.57 1.57 9.92
CA ILE A 50 15.43 2.30 9.35
C ILE A 50 14.78 3.18 10.42
N LYS A 51 14.49 2.62 11.60
CA LYS A 51 13.87 3.34 12.71
C LYS A 51 14.77 4.43 13.30
N ARG A 52 16.09 4.27 13.25
CA ARG A 52 17.04 5.32 13.68
C ARG A 52 16.92 6.57 12.81
N THR A 53 16.64 6.40 11.52
CA THR A 53 16.52 7.51 10.56
C THR A 53 15.08 8.02 10.46
N ILE A 54 14.10 7.11 10.55
CA ILE A 54 12.67 7.37 10.38
C ILE A 54 11.97 6.78 11.62
N ALA A 55 11.88 7.56 12.69
CA ALA A 55 11.46 7.07 14.00
C ALA A 55 10.03 6.48 13.99
N SER A 56 9.16 7.03 13.14
CA SER A 56 7.78 6.57 12.99
C SER A 56 7.61 5.40 12.02
N ALA A 57 8.72 4.80 11.56
CA ALA A 57 8.70 3.62 10.70
C ALA A 57 8.19 2.38 11.44
N ASP A 58 7.24 1.69 10.83
CA ASP A 58 6.76 0.36 11.23
C ASP A 58 6.97 -0.61 10.05
N ASN A 59 7.83 -1.59 10.27
CA ASN A 59 8.30 -2.47 9.20
C ASN A 59 7.26 -3.52 8.85
N ARG A 60 7.11 -3.77 7.56
CA ARG A 60 6.35 -4.91 7.05
C ARG A 60 7.29 -6.12 6.93
N LYS A 61 6.73 -7.27 6.58
CA LYS A 61 7.53 -8.46 6.25
C LYS A 61 8.43 -8.14 5.04
N GLN A 62 9.63 -8.72 5.04
CA GLN A 62 10.54 -8.77 3.89
C GLN A 62 9.78 -9.30 2.65
N ILE A 63 10.14 -8.80 1.47
CA ILE A 63 9.61 -9.35 0.22
C ILE A 63 10.33 -10.67 -0.07
N ASP A 64 9.57 -11.76 -0.05
CA ASP A 64 10.06 -13.07 -0.50
C ASP A 64 10.04 -13.14 -2.03
N TYR A 65 11.22 -13.21 -2.63
CA TYR A 65 11.38 -13.41 -4.06
C TYR A 65 11.42 -14.91 -4.38
N THR A 66 10.78 -15.29 -5.48
CA THR A 66 10.73 -16.70 -5.95
C THR A 66 12.05 -17.21 -6.53
N TYR A 67 13.04 -16.33 -6.74
CA TYR A 67 14.35 -16.65 -7.27
C TYR A 67 15.44 -16.14 -6.32
N GLU A 68 16.59 -16.82 -6.32
CA GLU A 68 17.71 -16.49 -5.46
C GLU A 68 18.28 -15.11 -5.84
N ARG A 69 18.41 -14.23 -4.84
CA ARG A 69 18.97 -12.89 -5.00
C ARG A 69 20.06 -12.67 -3.97
N LYS A 70 21.05 -11.85 -4.35
CA LYS A 70 22.08 -11.34 -3.42
C LYS A 70 21.58 -10.18 -2.56
N SER A 71 20.37 -9.71 -2.81
CA SER A 71 19.76 -8.58 -2.13
C SER A 71 18.26 -8.76 -1.94
N ASN A 72 17.73 -8.21 -0.86
CA ASN A 72 16.33 -8.17 -0.48
C ASN A 72 15.80 -6.74 -0.48
N ASP A 73 14.46 -6.64 -0.50
CA ASP A 73 13.75 -5.37 -0.42
C ASP A 73 12.90 -5.37 0.86
N PHE A 74 12.96 -4.26 1.60
CA PHE A 74 12.36 -4.14 2.93
C PHE A 74 11.29 -3.06 2.93
N PRO A 75 10.00 -3.45 2.76
CA PRO A 75 8.90 -2.51 2.81
C PRO A 75 8.60 -2.10 4.25
N PHE A 76 8.28 -0.84 4.45
CA PHE A 76 7.92 -0.26 5.74
C PHE A 76 6.89 0.84 5.56
N THR A 77 6.09 1.07 6.59
CA THR A 77 5.14 2.18 6.64
C THR A 77 5.68 3.26 7.55
N VAL A 78 5.35 4.52 7.26
CA VAL A 78 5.76 5.66 8.10
C VAL A 78 4.49 6.31 8.62
N THR A 79 4.36 6.43 9.94
CA THR A 79 3.12 6.94 10.54
C THR A 79 3.09 8.46 10.65
N ASP A 80 4.24 9.12 10.61
CA ASP A 80 4.36 10.57 10.53
C ASP A 80 4.50 11.04 9.06
N LEU A 81 3.65 11.98 8.66
CA LEU A 81 3.60 12.46 7.28
C LEU A 81 4.85 13.29 6.90
N THR A 82 5.39 14.05 7.85
CA THR A 82 6.58 14.89 7.63
C THR A 82 7.80 14.02 7.43
N GLU A 83 7.99 13.00 8.26
CA GLU A 83 9.05 12.00 8.09
C GLU A 83 8.91 11.24 6.78
N CYS A 84 7.68 10.88 6.40
CA CYS A 84 7.41 10.19 5.14
C CYS A 84 7.82 11.04 3.92
N ASN A 85 7.41 12.31 3.89
CA ASN A 85 7.76 13.23 2.81
C ASN A 85 9.27 13.48 2.76
N THR A 86 9.90 13.69 3.92
CA THR A 86 11.35 13.87 4.02
C THR A 86 12.11 12.65 3.49
N ALA A 87 11.69 11.44 3.88
CA ALA A 87 12.29 10.19 3.40
C ALA A 87 12.12 10.02 1.87
N ARG A 88 10.98 10.45 1.32
CA ARG A 88 10.72 10.43 -0.13
C ARG A 88 11.59 11.43 -0.89
N GLU A 89 11.75 12.63 -0.36
CA GLU A 89 12.58 13.68 -0.96
C GLU A 89 14.07 13.33 -0.91
N LEU A 90 14.54 12.76 0.21
CA LEU A 90 15.91 12.28 0.33
C LEU A 90 16.18 11.09 -0.60
N GLY A 91 15.22 10.17 -0.74
CA GLY A 91 15.28 9.03 -1.65
C GLY A 91 16.37 7.98 -1.33
N ARG A 92 17.08 8.14 -0.20
CA ARG A 92 18.17 7.26 0.23
C ARG A 92 18.29 7.19 1.75
N ILE A 93 18.85 6.08 2.23
CA ILE A 93 19.11 5.81 3.65
C ILE A 93 20.42 5.05 3.80
N SER A 94 21.14 5.30 4.91
CA SER A 94 22.32 4.53 5.28
C SER A 94 21.89 3.33 6.12
N ILE A 95 22.28 2.13 5.71
CA ILE A 95 22.10 0.89 6.49
C ILE A 95 23.44 0.16 6.52
N GLY A 96 24.02 0.04 7.72
CA GLY A 96 25.41 -0.40 7.86
C GLY A 96 26.35 0.53 7.09
N ASN A 97 27.14 -0.02 6.18
CA ASN A 97 28.07 0.74 5.34
C ASN A 97 27.52 1.03 3.93
N HIS A 98 26.21 0.88 3.71
CA HIS A 98 25.59 1.02 2.39
C HIS A 98 24.64 2.21 2.34
N TRP A 99 24.74 2.99 1.25
CA TRP A 99 23.72 3.97 0.87
C TRP A 99 22.70 3.30 -0.05
N LEU A 100 21.50 3.06 0.47
CA LEU A 100 20.43 2.32 -0.20
C LEU A 100 19.30 3.25 -0.59
N SER A 101 18.60 2.90 -1.67
CA SER A 101 17.49 3.72 -2.18
C SER A 101 16.21 3.48 -1.38
N ILE A 102 15.54 4.57 -1.03
CA ILE A 102 14.15 4.57 -0.57
C ILE A 102 13.27 4.93 -1.76
N THR A 103 12.31 4.05 -2.06
CA THR A 103 11.31 4.31 -3.09
C THR A 103 9.91 4.08 -2.54
N PRO A 104 8.87 4.68 -3.13
CA PRO A 104 7.50 4.26 -2.88
C PRO A 104 7.35 2.76 -3.14
N PHE A 105 6.73 2.04 -2.20
CA PHE A 105 6.42 0.64 -2.39
C PHE A 105 5.25 0.52 -3.37
N LEU A 106 5.57 0.13 -4.59
CA LEU A 106 4.57 -0.24 -5.58
C LEU A 106 4.18 -1.70 -5.34
N SER A 107 3.15 -1.94 -4.53
CA SER A 107 2.60 -3.30 -4.42
C SER A 107 2.15 -3.77 -5.81
N GLY A 108 2.58 -4.97 -6.21
CA GLY A 108 2.12 -5.58 -7.47
C GLY A 108 0.60 -5.71 -7.51
N ASN A 109 -0.05 -5.73 -6.34
CA ASN A 109 -1.48 -5.60 -6.18
C ASN A 109 -1.89 -4.13 -6.20
N ARG A 110 -1.83 -3.51 -7.39
CA ARG A 110 -2.35 -2.16 -7.69
C ARG A 110 -3.87 -1.99 -7.55
N MET A 111 -4.58 -2.88 -6.87
CA MET A 111 -6.04 -2.92 -6.97
C MET A 111 -6.72 -2.99 -5.62
N THR A 112 -6.96 -1.81 -5.05
CA THR A 112 -8.17 -1.56 -4.25
C THR A 112 -9.40 -1.34 -5.14
N TYR A 113 -9.25 -1.37 -6.47
CA TYR A 113 -10.35 -1.29 -7.43
C TYR A 113 -10.69 -2.67 -7.96
N TYR A 114 -11.98 -2.98 -8.01
CA TYR A 114 -12.43 -3.98 -8.96
C TYR A 114 -12.50 -3.36 -10.37
N THR A 115 -11.71 -3.87 -11.33
CA THR A 115 -11.56 -3.32 -12.69
C THR A 115 -12.83 -3.27 -13.53
N ARG A 116 -13.92 -3.91 -13.07
CA ARG A 116 -15.22 -3.79 -13.72
C ARG A 116 -15.94 -2.51 -13.31
N CYS A 117 -15.97 -2.20 -12.01
CA CYS A 117 -16.75 -1.08 -11.48
C CYS A 117 -15.88 0.12 -11.07
N TRP A 118 -14.56 -0.01 -11.05
CA TRP A 118 -13.59 1.04 -10.70
C TRP A 118 -13.88 1.76 -9.37
N ILE A 119 -14.53 1.08 -8.43
CA ILE A 119 -14.84 1.60 -7.09
C ILE A 119 -13.80 1.05 -6.12
N ILE A 120 -13.30 1.92 -5.24
CA ILE A 120 -12.30 1.61 -4.22
C ILE A 120 -12.89 0.72 -3.13
N GLY A 121 -12.08 -0.18 -2.58
CA GLY A 121 -12.32 -0.80 -1.27
C GLY A 121 -13.01 -2.15 -1.33
N HIS A 122 -13.04 -2.84 -2.48
CA HIS A 122 -13.58 -4.19 -2.53
C HIS A 122 -12.94 -5.08 -3.60
N LEU A 123 -12.95 -6.37 -3.32
CA LEU A 123 -12.49 -7.43 -4.21
C LEU A 123 -13.60 -7.86 -5.18
N ARG A 124 -13.21 -8.54 -6.27
CA ARG A 124 -14.14 -9.06 -7.29
C ARG A 124 -15.30 -9.86 -6.69
N GLU A 125 -15.02 -10.71 -5.71
CA GLU A 125 -15.99 -11.58 -5.03
C GLU A 125 -16.98 -10.79 -4.14
N GLN A 126 -16.60 -9.58 -3.73
CA GLN A 126 -17.37 -8.70 -2.86
C GLN A 126 -18.08 -7.59 -3.64
N CYS A 127 -17.90 -7.54 -4.97
CA CYS A 127 -18.54 -6.53 -5.81
C CYS A 127 -20.04 -6.80 -5.91
N LYS A 128 -20.83 -5.98 -5.22
CA LYS A 128 -22.30 -5.94 -5.36
C LYS A 128 -22.77 -5.07 -6.53
N ASN A 129 -21.85 -4.36 -7.18
CA ASN A 129 -22.16 -3.48 -8.29
C ASN A 129 -22.28 -4.26 -9.60
N ASN A 130 -23.44 -4.23 -10.22
CA ASN A 130 -23.65 -4.78 -11.57
C ASN A 130 -23.16 -3.84 -12.68
N VAL A 131 -22.78 -2.62 -12.32
CA VAL A 131 -22.33 -1.58 -13.24
C VAL A 131 -20.92 -1.88 -13.75
N GLN A 132 -20.77 -1.86 -15.07
CA GLN A 132 -19.47 -1.83 -15.72
C GLN A 132 -19.12 -0.37 -16.04
N ARG A 133 -17.90 0.07 -15.77
CA ARG A 133 -17.41 1.41 -16.11
C ARG A 133 -16.27 1.35 -17.11
N CYS A 134 -16.17 2.37 -17.94
CA CYS A 134 -15.09 2.51 -18.92
C CYS A 134 -13.75 2.73 -18.22
N ARG A 135 -12.70 2.04 -18.69
CA ARG A 135 -11.33 2.18 -18.18
C ARG A 135 -10.74 3.58 -18.44
N VAL A 136 -11.21 4.26 -19.48
CA VAL A 136 -10.68 5.56 -19.91
C VAL A 136 -11.42 6.69 -19.20
N CYS A 137 -12.74 6.80 -19.36
CA CYS A 137 -13.50 7.94 -18.82
C CYS A 137 -14.25 7.65 -17.51
N LEU A 138 -14.22 6.41 -17.01
CA LEU A 138 -14.94 5.96 -15.82
C LEU A 138 -16.48 6.07 -15.89
N GLN A 139 -17.05 6.42 -17.05
CA GLN A 139 -18.50 6.43 -17.25
C GLN A 139 -19.08 5.02 -17.30
N GLU A 140 -20.35 4.88 -16.92
CA GLU A 140 -21.06 3.61 -16.90
C GLU A 140 -21.38 3.13 -18.31
N ILE A 141 -21.03 1.88 -18.60
CA ILE A 141 -21.29 1.18 -19.85
C ILE A 141 -22.56 0.36 -19.65
N LYS A 142 -23.68 0.83 -20.21
CA LYS A 142 -24.96 0.11 -20.20
C LYS A 142 -24.99 -1.02 -21.24
N GLN A 143 -24.37 -0.80 -22.40
CA GLN A 143 -24.22 -1.79 -23.47
C GLN A 143 -22.78 -1.78 -24.00
N LYS A 144 -22.16 -2.95 -24.13
CA LYS A 144 -20.74 -3.07 -24.54
C LYS A 144 -20.48 -2.61 -25.98
N GLU A 145 -21.48 -2.69 -26.85
CA GLU A 145 -21.36 -2.43 -28.28
C GLU A 145 -21.47 -0.94 -28.63
N GLU A 146 -22.07 -0.13 -27.76
CA GLU A 146 -22.31 1.31 -28.01
C GLU A 146 -21.20 2.23 -27.45
N HIS A 147 -20.33 1.72 -26.57
CA HIS A 147 -19.35 2.56 -25.90
C HIS A 147 -18.01 2.62 -26.65
N VAL A 148 -17.91 3.54 -27.61
CA VAL A 148 -16.63 3.98 -28.19
C VAL A 148 -16.12 5.18 -27.40
N CYS A 149 -15.04 5.00 -26.65
CA CYS A 149 -14.51 6.05 -25.78
C CYS A 149 -13.47 6.91 -26.51
N ASN A 150 -13.82 8.17 -26.78
CA ASN A 150 -12.91 9.19 -27.33
C ASN A 150 -12.44 10.22 -26.28
N ASN A 151 -12.71 9.97 -25.01
CA ASN A 151 -12.41 10.89 -23.92
C ASN A 151 -10.96 10.75 -23.45
N VAL A 152 -10.45 11.80 -22.79
CA VAL A 152 -9.14 11.77 -22.12
C VAL A 152 -9.18 10.74 -20.97
N PRO A 153 -8.11 9.95 -20.77
CA PRO A 153 -8.00 9.05 -19.64
C PRO A 153 -8.19 9.79 -18.32
N LYS A 154 -9.05 9.27 -17.45
CA LYS A 154 -9.38 9.82 -16.14
C LYS A 154 -9.07 8.81 -15.06
N CYS A 155 -8.32 9.23 -14.04
CA CYS A 155 -7.94 8.37 -12.93
C CYS A 155 -9.08 8.21 -11.92
N ALA A 156 -9.40 6.96 -11.55
CA ALA A 156 -10.40 6.67 -10.52
C ALA A 156 -9.98 7.04 -9.09
N GLN A 157 -8.74 7.50 -8.91
CA GLN A 157 -8.16 7.82 -7.61
C GLN A 157 -7.95 9.32 -7.37
N CYS A 158 -7.39 10.02 -8.36
CA CYS A 158 -7.05 11.45 -8.25
C CYS A 158 -7.83 12.33 -9.22
N ASP A 159 -8.75 11.76 -10.01
CA ASP A 159 -9.49 12.42 -11.09
C ASP A 159 -8.61 13.07 -12.20
N GLY A 160 -7.29 12.86 -12.17
CA GLY A 160 -6.33 13.43 -13.12
C GLY A 160 -6.32 12.75 -14.50
N GLU A 161 -5.66 13.41 -15.46
CA GLU A 161 -5.60 13.02 -16.88
C GLU A 161 -4.61 11.87 -17.15
N HIS A 162 -4.84 10.73 -16.52
CA HIS A 162 -4.09 9.51 -16.78
C HIS A 162 -4.90 8.27 -16.40
N TYR A 163 -4.45 7.09 -16.81
CA TYR A 163 -5.09 5.84 -16.42
C TYR A 163 -5.09 5.64 -14.90
N SER A 164 -6.15 5.06 -14.35
CA SER A 164 -6.27 4.69 -12.92
C SER A 164 -5.15 3.78 -12.42
N LEU A 165 -4.52 3.03 -13.33
CA LEU A 165 -3.40 2.15 -13.03
C LEU A 165 -2.04 2.81 -13.27
N ASN A 166 -1.96 4.11 -13.51
CA ASN A 166 -0.69 4.80 -13.75
C ASN A 166 0.18 4.76 -12.48
N CYS A 167 1.44 4.35 -12.62
CA CYS A 167 2.44 4.32 -11.55
C CYS A 167 2.77 5.71 -10.98
N GLN A 168 2.56 6.75 -11.79
CA GLN A 168 2.85 8.14 -11.44
C GLN A 168 1.64 8.86 -10.84
N CYS A 169 0.51 8.17 -10.63
CA CYS A 169 -0.67 8.77 -10.01
C CYS A 169 -0.31 9.41 -8.65
N HIS A 170 -0.38 10.74 -8.58
CA HIS A 170 -0.12 11.50 -7.36
C HIS A 170 -1.36 11.42 -6.48
N ILE A 171 -1.48 10.33 -5.73
CA ILE A 171 -2.55 10.19 -4.76
C ILE A 171 -2.13 10.98 -3.54
N ILE A 172 -2.72 12.17 -3.40
CA ILE A 172 -2.74 12.93 -2.16
C ILE A 172 -3.84 12.30 -1.31
N GLN A 173 -3.48 11.79 -0.13
CA GLN A 173 -4.39 11.76 1.03
C GLN A 173 -3.73 12.59 2.12
#